data_AF-A0A0B4DP62-F1
#
_entry.id   AF-A0A0B4DP62-F1
#
_cell.length_a   1.000
_cell.length_b   1.000
_cell.length_c   1.000
_cell.angle_alpha   90.00
_cell.angle_beta   90.00
_cell.angle_gamma   90.00
#
_symmetry.space_group_name_H-M   'P 1'
#
loop_
_entity.id
_entity.type
_entity.pdbx_description
1 polymer ?
#
loop_
_entity_poly.entity_id
_entity_poly.type
_entity_poly.pdbx_seq_one_letter_code
_entity_poly.pdbx_strand_id
1 'polypeptide(L)'
;MPRQVGDRPDVVPEGAVNFAFIGQFAESRQRDCIFTTEYSVRTPMEAVYTLMNVERGVPEVFNSTYDIRTLLAAITPLRDGEGIEVPGPAFLRKLLMKKLEGTEIAKLIEEFHLISE
;
A
#
# COMPACT_ATOMS: atom_id res chain seq x y z
N MET A 1 -5.90 5.12 19.67
CA MET A 1 -5.03 4.59 20.75
C MET A 1 -3.93 3.78 20.11
N PRO A 2 -2.64 3.97 20.48
CA PRO A 2 -1.60 3.02 20.13
C PRO A 2 -1.98 1.61 20.58
N ARG A 3 -1.53 0.60 19.85
CA ARG A 3 -1.84 -0.81 20.12
C ARG A 3 -0.61 -1.69 19.89
N GLN A 4 -0.66 -2.90 20.42
CA GLN A 4 0.26 -3.99 20.12
C GLN A 4 -0.45 -5.05 19.27
N VAL A 5 0.34 -5.95 18.68
CA VAL A 5 -0.20 -7.15 18.01
C VAL A 5 -0.87 -8.01 19.08
N GLY A 6 -2.13 -8.42 18.84
CA GLY A 6 -2.95 -9.18 19.80
C GLY A 6 -3.95 -8.34 20.61
N ASP A 7 -3.84 -7.01 20.63
CA ASP A 7 -4.82 -6.14 21.32
C ASP A 7 -6.21 -6.17 20.66
N ARG A 8 -6.28 -6.59 19.40
CA ARG A 8 -7.51 -6.85 18.65
C ARG A 8 -7.57 -8.34 18.32
N PRO A 9 -8.73 -9.00 18.48
CA PRO A 9 -8.89 -10.40 18.10
C PRO A 9 -8.89 -10.52 16.57
N ASP A 10 -8.30 -11.60 16.05
CA ASP A 10 -8.47 -11.97 14.65
C ASP A 10 -9.95 -12.06 14.27
N VAL A 11 -10.28 -11.71 13.02
CA VAL A 11 -11.66 -11.80 12.50
C VAL A 11 -12.26 -13.19 12.75
N VAL A 12 -11.50 -14.24 12.45
CA VAL A 12 -11.80 -15.62 12.84
C VAL A 12 -10.59 -16.15 13.61
N PRO A 13 -10.66 -16.23 14.96
CA PRO A 13 -9.57 -16.74 15.77
C PRO A 13 -9.21 -18.18 15.42
N GLU A 14 -7.96 -18.57 15.68
CA GLU A 14 -7.51 -19.95 15.49
C GLU A 14 -8.40 -20.93 16.29
N GLY A 15 -8.90 -21.96 15.61
CA GLY A 15 -9.79 -22.96 16.21
C GLY A 15 -11.26 -22.52 16.38
N ALA A 16 -11.62 -21.29 15.99
CA ALA A 16 -13.03 -20.87 15.99
C ALA A 16 -13.85 -21.69 14.98
N VAL A 17 -14.98 -22.22 15.45
CA VAL A 17 -15.85 -23.11 14.65
C VAL A 17 -17.08 -22.37 14.11
N ASN A 18 -17.66 -21.46 14.89
CA ASN A 18 -18.97 -20.87 14.61
C ASN A 18 -19.12 -19.42 15.07
N PHE A 19 -18.03 -18.72 15.35
CA PHE A 19 -18.05 -17.32 15.77
C PHE A 19 -16.92 -16.53 15.11
N ALA A 20 -17.12 -15.22 15.03
CA ALA A 20 -16.18 -14.27 14.46
C ALA A 20 -16.31 -12.89 15.15
N PHE A 21 -15.25 -12.09 15.08
CA PHE A 21 -15.26 -10.68 15.45
C PHE A 21 -15.27 -9.82 14.19
N ILE A 22 -16.12 -8.81 14.15
CA ILE A 22 -16.25 -7.90 13.00
C ILE A 22 -16.20 -6.44 13.44
N GLY A 23 -15.92 -5.56 12.49
CA GLY A 23 -15.84 -4.12 12.69
C GLY A 23 -14.44 -3.64 13.04
N GLN A 24 -14.37 -2.37 13.46
CA GLN A 24 -13.12 -1.59 13.55
C GLN A 24 -12.11 -2.12 14.60
N PHE A 25 -12.59 -2.93 15.53
CA PHE A 25 -11.77 -3.51 16.60
C PHE A 25 -11.42 -4.98 16.39
N ALA A 26 -11.77 -5.58 15.23
CA ALA A 26 -11.24 -6.87 14.80
C ALA A 26 -9.91 -6.67 14.05
N GLU A 27 -9.05 -7.70 14.04
CA GLU A 27 -7.80 -7.74 13.27
C GLU A 27 -8.04 -8.54 11.98
N SER A 28 -8.24 -7.81 10.88
CA SER A 28 -8.15 -8.40 9.54
C SER A 28 -6.72 -8.87 9.28
N ARG A 29 -6.57 -9.96 8.50
CA ARG A 29 -5.25 -10.42 8.01
C ARG A 29 -4.65 -9.48 6.96
N GLN A 30 -5.39 -8.47 6.52
CA GLN A 30 -4.99 -7.49 5.53
C GLN A 30 -4.47 -6.19 6.19
N ARG A 31 -3.69 -5.43 5.44
CA ARG A 31 -3.10 -4.13 5.84
C ARG A 31 -4.08 -2.95 5.78
N ASP A 32 -5.36 -3.19 6.06
CA ASP A 32 -6.43 -2.19 5.88
C ASP A 32 -6.49 -1.16 7.03
N CYS A 33 -7.13 -0.02 6.77
CA CYS A 33 -7.21 1.11 7.68
C CYS A 33 -8.56 1.15 8.40
N ILE A 34 -8.54 1.18 9.73
CA ILE A 34 -9.72 1.40 10.55
C ILE A 34 -10.25 2.84 10.45
N PHE A 35 -11.38 3.11 11.08
CA PHE A 35 -12.08 4.39 10.99
C PHE A 35 -12.58 4.70 9.57
N THR A 36 -12.79 3.63 8.79
CA THR A 36 -13.33 3.66 7.43
C THR A 36 -14.53 2.72 7.35
N THR A 37 -15.52 3.04 6.52
CA THR A 37 -16.62 2.11 6.23
C THR A 37 -16.12 0.84 5.56
N GLU A 38 -15.05 0.93 4.75
CA GLU A 38 -14.40 -0.20 4.09
C GLU A 38 -14.01 -1.29 5.08
N TYR A 39 -13.34 -0.95 6.19
CA TYR A 39 -12.95 -1.94 7.22
C TYR A 39 -14.16 -2.65 7.86
N SER A 40 -15.27 -1.91 8.03
CA SER A 40 -16.55 -2.46 8.52
C SER A 40 -17.24 -3.38 7.51
N VAL A 41 -16.88 -3.32 6.23
CA VAL A 41 -17.39 -4.23 5.18
C VAL A 41 -16.43 -5.40 4.99
N ARG A 42 -15.12 -5.16 5.01
CA ARG A 42 -14.07 -6.18 4.88
C ARG A 42 -14.17 -7.25 5.96
N THR A 43 -14.23 -6.84 7.23
CA THR A 43 -14.18 -7.81 8.34
C THR A 43 -15.38 -8.78 8.36
N PRO A 44 -16.64 -8.36 8.10
CA PRO A 44 -17.73 -9.30 7.84
C PRO A 44 -17.52 -10.19 6.61
N MET A 45 -16.98 -9.64 5.52
CA MET A 45 -16.73 -10.42 4.30
C MET A 45 -15.73 -11.55 4.59
N GLU A 46 -14.62 -11.24 5.26
CA GLU A 46 -13.62 -12.22 5.70
C GLU A 46 -14.21 -13.26 6.66
N ALA A 47 -15.02 -12.83 7.63
CA ALA A 47 -15.68 -13.72 8.59
C ALA A 47 -16.63 -14.71 7.91
N VAL A 48 -17.55 -14.21 7.08
CA VAL A 48 -18.53 -15.04 6.37
C VAL A 48 -17.82 -15.99 5.42
N TYR A 49 -16.82 -15.51 4.67
CA TYR A 49 -16.13 -16.33 3.68
C TYR A 49 -15.36 -17.46 4.34
N THR A 50 -14.72 -17.17 5.48
CA THR A 50 -13.96 -18.17 6.25
C THR A 50 -14.88 -19.20 6.91
N LEU A 51 -15.92 -18.75 7.64
CA LEU A 51 -16.79 -19.66 8.40
C LEU A 51 -17.73 -20.49 7.51
N MET A 52 -18.18 -19.94 6.39
CA MET A 52 -19.11 -20.60 5.47
C MET A 52 -18.41 -21.30 4.31
N ASN A 53 -17.08 -21.34 4.28
CA ASN A 53 -16.28 -21.91 3.18
C ASN A 53 -16.72 -21.38 1.80
N VAL A 54 -16.85 -20.07 1.66
CA VAL A 54 -17.22 -19.46 0.38
C VAL A 54 -16.07 -19.58 -0.61
N GLU A 55 -16.28 -20.28 -1.71
CA GLU A 55 -15.26 -20.51 -2.76
C GLU A 55 -15.08 -19.29 -3.69
N ARG A 56 -14.81 -18.13 -3.10
CA ARG A 56 -14.53 -16.88 -3.82
C ARG A 56 -13.47 -16.07 -3.10
N GLY A 57 -12.55 -15.46 -3.84
CA GLY A 57 -11.55 -14.57 -3.26
C GLY A 57 -12.17 -13.33 -2.63
N VAL A 58 -11.78 -13.02 -1.39
CA VAL A 58 -11.95 -11.69 -0.81
C VAL A 58 -10.92 -10.76 -1.47
N PRO A 59 -11.32 -9.57 -1.98
CA PRO A 59 -10.36 -8.63 -2.57
C PRO A 59 -9.31 -8.24 -1.54
N GLU A 60 -8.03 -8.25 -1.92
CA GLU A 60 -6.97 -7.68 -1.09
C GLU A 60 -7.16 -6.16 -0.92
N VAL A 61 -6.44 -5.57 0.04
CA VAL A 61 -6.34 -4.11 0.12
C VAL A 61 -5.58 -3.60 -1.10
N PHE A 62 -6.14 -2.58 -1.77
CA PHE A 62 -5.60 -2.00 -2.99
C PHE A 62 -4.07 -1.83 -2.95
N ASN A 63 -3.39 -2.34 -3.98
CA ASN A 63 -1.95 -2.59 -3.99
C ASN A 63 -1.08 -1.36 -4.31
N SER A 64 -1.59 -0.14 -4.12
CA SER A 64 -0.88 1.12 -4.41
C SER A 64 0.52 1.21 -3.78
N THR A 65 0.69 0.70 -2.56
CA THR A 65 1.99 0.68 -1.86
C THR A 65 3.05 -0.17 -2.55
N TYR A 66 2.65 -1.10 -3.42
CA TYR A 66 3.53 -1.97 -4.18
C TYR A 66 3.63 -1.59 -5.66
N ASP A 67 2.79 -0.66 -6.14
CA ASP A 67 2.87 -0.14 -7.50
C ASP A 67 3.91 0.98 -7.57
N ILE A 68 5.02 0.72 -8.26
CA ILE A 68 6.09 1.71 -8.45
C ILE A 68 5.57 3.02 -9.03
N ARG A 69 4.54 2.99 -9.89
CA ARG A 69 3.98 4.20 -10.51
C ARG A 69 3.29 5.06 -9.47
N THR A 70 2.56 4.45 -8.53
CA THR A 70 1.94 5.18 -7.42
C THR A 70 2.98 5.72 -6.45
N LEU A 71 4.06 4.97 -6.20
CA LEU A 71 5.17 5.45 -5.38
C LEU A 71 5.86 6.66 -6.01
N LEU A 72 6.17 6.61 -7.32
CA LEU A 72 6.76 7.73 -8.05
C LEU A 72 5.81 8.94 -8.09
N ALA A 73 4.52 8.71 -8.40
CA ALA A 73 3.49 9.75 -8.41
C ALA A 73 3.31 10.44 -7.05
N ALA A 74 3.58 9.75 -5.95
CA ALA A 74 3.46 10.32 -4.61
C ALA A 74 4.61 11.27 -4.24
N ILE A 75 5.79 11.13 -4.86
CA ILE A 75 6.98 11.91 -4.50
C ILE A 75 6.76 13.41 -4.77
N THR A 76 6.29 13.76 -5.96
CA THR A 76 6.15 15.16 -6.39
C THR A 76 5.14 15.92 -5.51
N PRO A 77 3.92 15.41 -5.23
CA PRO A 77 3.01 16.04 -4.27
C PRO A 77 3.56 16.12 -2.85
N LEU A 78 4.32 15.13 -2.38
CA LEU A 78 4.97 15.18 -1.06
C LEU A 78 6.07 16.25 -0.98
N ARG A 79 6.53 16.75 -2.13
CA ARG A 79 7.52 17.82 -2.28
C ARG A 79 6.91 19.12 -2.80
N ASP A 80 5.62 19.34 -2.56
CA ASP A 80 4.90 20.55 -2.95
C ASP A 80 4.98 20.86 -4.47
N GLY A 81 5.11 19.82 -5.30
CA GLY A 81 5.23 19.96 -6.76
C GLY A 81 6.66 19.95 -7.29
N GLU A 82 7.67 19.93 -6.42
CA GLU A 82 9.08 20.01 -6.82
C GLU A 82 9.70 18.64 -7.11
N GLY A 83 10.48 18.56 -8.18
CA GLY A 83 11.27 17.38 -8.55
C GLY A 83 12.40 17.08 -7.56
N ILE A 84 13.00 15.90 -7.68
CA ILE A 84 14.13 15.47 -6.86
C ILE A 84 15.42 16.13 -7.32
N GLU A 85 16.04 16.89 -6.42
CA GLU A 85 17.42 17.31 -6.59
C GLU A 85 18.34 16.12 -6.34
N VAL A 86 19.09 15.71 -7.37
CA VAL A 86 20.05 14.61 -7.25
C VAL A 86 21.29 15.14 -6.52
N PRO A 87 21.58 14.70 -5.27
CA PRO A 87 22.72 15.21 -4.53
C PRO A 87 24.03 14.72 -5.14
N GLY A 88 25.02 15.62 -5.25
CA GLY A 88 26.40 15.29 -5.64
C GLY A 88 26.97 16.17 -6.77
N PRO A 89 28.23 15.91 -7.18
CA PRO A 89 28.89 16.68 -8.23
C PRO A 89 28.19 16.52 -9.59
N ALA A 90 28.16 17.58 -10.40
CA ALA A 90 27.47 17.60 -11.71
C ALA A 90 27.90 16.47 -12.67
N PHE A 91 29.16 16.02 -12.60
CA PHE A 91 29.65 14.92 -13.44
C PHE A 91 28.97 13.58 -13.11
N LEU A 92 28.63 13.36 -11.84
CA LEU A 92 28.01 12.11 -11.36
C LEU A 92 26.53 12.06 -11.79
N ARG A 93 25.83 13.20 -11.70
CA ARG A 93 24.47 13.38 -12.25
C ARG A 93 24.47 13.08 -13.76
N LYS A 94 25.42 13.63 -14.51
CA LYS A 94 25.54 13.40 -15.96
C LYS A 94 25.79 11.92 -16.31
N LEU A 95 26.63 11.23 -15.55
CA LEU A 95 26.91 9.81 -15.75
C LEU A 95 25.68 8.94 -15.45
N LEU A 96 24.94 9.26 -14.38
CA LEU A 96 23.70 8.57 -14.01
C LEU A 96 22.64 8.75 -15.11
N MET A 97 22.40 9.98 -15.56
CA MET A 97 21.43 10.27 -16.61
C MET A 97 21.80 9.55 -17.92
N LYS A 98 23.08 9.55 -18.30
CA LYS A 98 23.56 8.79 -19.47
C LYS A 98 23.33 7.29 -19.35
N LYS A 99 23.39 6.72 -18.14
CA LYS A 99 23.14 5.29 -17.91
C LYS A 99 21.65 4.94 -17.95
N LEU A 100 20.80 5.88 -17.54
CA LEU A 100 19.33 5.72 -17.57
C LEU A 100 18.73 6.00 -18.95
N GLU A 101 19.44 6.75 -19.78
CA GLU A 101 19.03 7.09 -21.14
C GLU A 101 18.63 5.86 -21.96
N GLY A 102 17.44 5.90 -22.56
CA GLY A 102 16.88 4.80 -23.35
C GLY A 102 16.24 3.66 -22.56
N THR A 103 16.10 3.78 -21.23
CA THR A 103 15.42 2.78 -20.38
C THR A 103 13.97 3.18 -20.06
N GLU A 104 13.13 2.21 -19.68
CA GLU A 104 11.78 2.48 -19.16
C GLU A 104 11.83 3.28 -17.84
N ILE A 105 12.91 3.16 -17.06
CA ILE A 105 13.09 3.92 -15.83
C ILE A 105 13.20 5.42 -16.15
N ALA A 106 13.93 5.80 -17.20
CA ALA A 106 14.02 7.19 -17.62
C ALA A 106 12.65 7.75 -18.03
N LYS A 107 11.84 6.96 -18.75
CA LYS A 107 10.47 7.37 -19.13
C LYS A 107 9.59 7.60 -17.90
N LEU A 108 9.63 6.71 -16.92
CA LEU A 108 8.87 6.87 -15.68
C LEU A 108 9.31 8.09 -14.87
N ILE A 109 10.63 8.35 -14.81
CA ILE A 109 11.16 9.53 -14.12
C ILE A 109 10.68 10.82 -14.80
N GLU A 110 10.65 10.86 -16.12
CA GLU A 110 10.15 12.00 -16.91
C GLU A 110 8.64 12.17 -16.75
N GLU A 111 7.86 11.08 -16.88
CA GLU A 111 6.39 11.07 -16.75
C GLU A 111 5.92 11.62 -15.40
N PHE A 112 6.62 11.30 -14.31
CA PHE A 112 6.28 11.77 -12.97
C PHE A 112 7.03 13.05 -12.54
N HIS A 113 7.73 13.72 -13.46
CA HIS A 113 8.48 14.96 -13.22
C HIS A 113 9.43 14.87 -12.02
N LEU A 114 10.11 13.73 -11.88
CA LEU A 114 10.90 13.43 -10.68
C LEU A 114 12.29 14.08 -10.65
N ILE A 115 12.73 14.70 -11.73
CA ILE A 115 14.02 15.39 -11.75
C ILE A 115 13.74 16.83 -12.16
N SER A 116 14.04 17.76 -11.26
CA SER A 116 14.09 19.19 -11.57
C SER A 116 15.21 19.44 -12.58
N GLU A 117 15.02 20.36 -13.53
CA GLU A 117 16.09 20.78 -14.44
C GLU A 117 17.33 21.25 -13.66
#